data_AF-A0A953GQY0-F1
#
_entry.id   AF-A0A953GQY0-F1
#
_cell.length_a   1.000
_cell.length_b   1.000
_cell.length_c   1.000
_cell.angle_alpha   90.00
_cell.angle_beta   90.00
_cell.angle_gamma   90.00
#
_symmetry.space_group_name_H-M   'P 1'
#
loop_
_entity.id
_entity.type
_entity.pdbx_description
1 polymer ?
#
loop_
_entity_poly.entity_id
_entity_poly.type
_entity_poly.pdbx_seq_one_letter_code
_entity_poly.pdbx_strand_id
1 'polypeptide(L)'
;RKYIYASEQAEHQNILKDLTQQIEKAYGNSFLLKLGDNWQAAIAGMPVWNIEKTINQKQFYQQWVAPYIQKENRVFVIISDALRFESAAELRELILQEDRYTATLNAVLGSLPSYTQLGMASLLPHMTLTFEEQSDIVYADGISTQGTPNRTKVLQKSYAGSIAIGAEEFLKMKSNTEGREFIKPYNVIYIYSNHIDKTGDDKTSEGKVFEATETEFEYLLRILKHINNMNGYNMIITADHGYLYQHNRLDESEFTDFSPAGTLYKTSRRFVLGKNLAPNTSVQKWEGKALGFADETEAQIPKSINRIRIQGAGSRFVHGGASLQEIVVPVLEINKARKSDIEQVEIDIISGTSNITSNTFAVSFYQKQPVADKIQPRQIKAGFYTGAGQLISDVGTLLFNSTESDAMAREKRQSFLFTAEASKHNGQDVYLKLEEQIEGTSQFKIYKSITYRMLIAFSSEFDDF
;
A
#
# COMPACT_ATOMS: atom_id res chain seq x y z
N ARG A 1 7.76 0.85 10.26
CA ARG A 1 7.24 -0.16 9.31
C ARG A 1 8.34 -0.76 8.43
N LYS A 2 8.78 -0.11 7.35
CA LYS A 2 9.77 -0.67 6.40
C LYS A 2 11.07 -1.15 7.04
N TYR A 3 11.62 -0.40 8.00
CA TYR A 3 12.79 -0.84 8.76
C TYR A 3 12.55 -2.18 9.48
N ILE A 4 11.46 -2.30 10.24
CA ILE A 4 11.13 -3.52 10.98
C ILE A 4 10.92 -4.69 10.02
N TYR A 5 10.14 -4.49 8.95
CA TYR A 5 9.97 -5.50 7.91
C TYR A 5 11.31 -5.98 7.34
N ALA A 6 12.18 -5.05 6.90
CA ALA A 6 13.49 -5.41 6.37
C ALA A 6 14.40 -6.09 7.42
N SER A 7 14.34 -5.65 8.67
CA SER A 7 15.08 -6.24 9.79
C SER A 7 14.62 -7.66 10.09
N GLU A 8 13.33 -7.97 9.97
CA GLU A 8 12.80 -9.33 10.17
C GLU A 8 13.18 -10.27 9.01
N GLN A 9 13.34 -9.74 7.80
CA GLN A 9 13.78 -10.52 6.63
C GLN A 9 15.31 -10.69 6.54
N ALA A 10 16.10 -10.01 7.39
CA ALA A 10 17.55 -10.06 7.33
C ALA A 10 18.11 -11.39 7.82
N GLU A 11 19.10 -11.96 7.10
CA GLU A 11 19.78 -13.21 7.47
C GLU A 11 20.51 -13.13 8.82
N HIS A 12 20.95 -11.93 9.21
CA HIS A 12 21.74 -11.69 10.43
C HIS A 12 21.12 -10.61 11.34
N GLN A 13 19.90 -10.87 11.83
CA GLN A 13 19.14 -9.94 12.68
C GLN A 13 19.89 -9.44 13.92
N ASN A 14 20.79 -10.25 14.50
CA ASN A 14 21.53 -9.87 15.71
C ASN A 14 22.39 -8.62 15.53
N ILE A 15 22.91 -8.37 14.32
CA ILE A 15 23.72 -7.18 14.01
C ILE A 15 22.86 -5.91 14.08
N LEU A 16 21.56 -6.03 13.79
CA LEU A 16 20.61 -4.92 13.79
C LEU A 16 19.98 -4.65 15.15
N LYS A 17 20.21 -5.49 16.16
CA LYS A 17 19.50 -5.44 17.46
C LYS A 17 19.61 -4.06 18.14
N ASP A 18 20.81 -3.52 18.23
CA ASP A 18 21.05 -2.23 18.88
C ASP A 18 20.44 -1.07 18.09
N LEU A 19 20.46 -1.16 16.75
CA LEU A 19 19.81 -0.18 15.87
C LEU A 19 18.29 -0.26 16.00
N THR A 20 17.71 -1.46 16.03
CA THR A 20 16.28 -1.70 16.23
C THR A 20 15.82 -1.11 17.55
N GLN A 21 16.59 -1.28 18.63
CA GLN A 21 16.26 -0.68 19.92
C GLN A 21 16.25 0.85 19.85
N GLN A 22 17.21 1.46 19.15
CA GLN A 22 17.27 2.92 18.98
C GLN A 22 16.10 3.45 18.15
N ILE A 23 15.78 2.79 17.03
CA ILE A 23 14.67 3.16 16.15
C ILE A 23 13.34 3.04 16.89
N GLU A 24 13.12 1.95 17.62
CA GLU A 24 11.87 1.76 18.38
C GLU A 24 11.73 2.79 19.51
N LYS A 25 12.82 3.15 20.21
CA LYS A 25 12.79 4.23 21.20
C LYS A 25 12.48 5.58 20.57
N ALA A 26 13.07 5.89 19.41
CA ALA A 26 12.79 7.13 18.69
C ALA A 26 11.34 7.17 18.21
N TYR A 27 10.84 6.07 17.65
CA TYR A 27 9.46 5.96 17.19
C TYR A 27 8.47 6.06 18.35
N GLY A 28 8.63 5.28 19.42
CA GLY A 28 7.71 5.27 20.56
C GLY A 28 7.71 6.59 21.34
N ASN A 29 8.88 7.06 21.75
CA ASN A 29 8.99 8.17 22.71
C ASN A 29 9.08 9.54 22.05
N SER A 30 9.82 9.65 20.94
CA SER A 30 10.09 10.95 20.31
C SER A 30 9.06 11.33 19.25
N PHE A 31 8.43 10.34 18.62
CA PHE A 31 7.41 10.57 17.59
C PHE A 31 6.01 10.25 18.09
N LEU A 32 5.72 8.98 18.40
CA LEU A 32 4.37 8.47 18.62
C LEU A 32 3.73 9.08 19.88
N LEU A 33 4.44 9.08 21.01
CA LEU A 33 3.94 9.67 22.26
C LEU A 33 3.69 11.18 22.11
N LYS A 34 4.66 11.94 21.59
CA LYS A 34 4.51 13.39 21.38
C LYS A 34 3.36 13.72 20.44
N LEU A 35 3.23 12.97 19.34
CA LEU A 35 2.12 13.13 18.40
C LEU A 35 0.78 12.82 19.08
N GLY A 36 0.72 11.70 19.82
CA GLY A 36 -0.46 11.26 20.56
C GLY A 36 -0.90 12.28 21.61
N ASP A 37 0.02 12.87 22.36
CA ASP A 37 -0.28 13.86 23.40
C ASP A 37 -0.76 15.19 22.82
N ASN A 38 -0.12 15.66 21.75
CA ASN A 38 -0.55 16.86 21.03
C ASN A 38 -1.93 16.67 20.40
N TRP A 39 -2.15 15.51 19.78
CA TRP A 39 -3.45 15.15 19.22
C TRP A 39 -4.52 15.03 20.31
N GLN A 40 -4.18 14.41 21.45
CA GLN A 40 -5.07 14.30 22.59
C GLN A 40 -5.49 15.66 23.13
N ALA A 41 -4.58 16.63 23.19
CA ALA A 41 -4.89 17.99 23.61
C ALA A 41 -5.89 18.65 22.65
N ALA A 42 -5.79 18.39 21.34
CA ALA A 42 -6.71 18.91 20.34
C ALA A 42 -8.13 18.30 20.45
N ILE A 43 -8.24 17.01 20.78
CA ILE A 43 -9.55 16.32 20.86
C ILE A 43 -10.20 16.34 22.25
N ALA A 44 -9.45 16.66 23.32
CA ALA A 44 -9.93 16.60 24.70
C ALA A 44 -11.16 17.50 24.96
N GLY A 45 -11.25 18.63 24.25
CA GLY A 45 -12.34 19.60 24.39
C GLY A 45 -13.42 19.50 23.31
N MET A 46 -13.37 18.51 22.43
CA MET A 46 -14.34 18.39 21.35
C MET A 46 -15.72 17.98 21.90
N PRO A 47 -16.79 18.76 21.64
CA PRO A 47 -18.13 18.43 22.12
C PRO A 47 -18.79 17.30 21.32
N VAL A 48 -18.36 17.13 20.06
CA VAL A 48 -18.86 16.13 19.11
C VAL A 48 -17.65 15.63 18.31
N TRP A 49 -17.65 14.35 17.94
CA TRP A 49 -16.62 13.74 17.10
C TRP A 49 -16.73 14.20 15.65
N ASN A 50 -16.27 15.42 15.41
CA ASN A 50 -16.32 16.07 14.11
C ASN A 50 -15.20 17.09 13.99
N ILE A 51 -14.53 17.10 12.84
CA ILE A 51 -13.50 18.08 12.50
C ILE A 51 -13.99 18.86 11.29
N GLU A 52 -13.97 20.19 11.39
CA GLU A 52 -14.39 21.06 10.30
C GLU A 52 -13.59 20.75 9.02
N LYS A 53 -14.29 20.66 7.88
CA LYS A 53 -13.70 20.36 6.56
C LYS A 53 -13.11 18.95 6.40
N THR A 54 -13.26 18.08 7.39
CA THR A 54 -12.93 16.66 7.27
C THR A 54 -14.21 15.85 7.15
N ILE A 55 -14.30 15.01 6.11
CA ILE A 55 -15.45 14.12 5.92
C ILE A 55 -15.40 13.01 6.96
N ASN A 56 -16.54 12.75 7.59
CA ASN A 56 -16.69 11.71 8.59
C ASN A 56 -16.88 10.34 7.91
N GLN A 57 -16.30 9.26 8.45
CA GLN A 57 -16.35 7.93 7.84
C GLN A 57 -17.79 7.44 7.62
N LYS A 58 -18.73 7.79 8.50
CA LYS A 58 -20.17 7.50 8.33
C LYS A 58 -20.80 8.10 7.07
N GLN A 59 -20.14 9.08 6.44
CA GLN A 59 -20.58 9.70 5.18
C GLN A 59 -19.98 9.01 3.95
N PHE A 60 -19.15 7.98 4.14
CA PHE A 60 -18.40 7.31 3.06
C PHE A 60 -19.31 6.88 1.90
N TYR A 61 -20.38 6.14 2.18
CA TYR A 61 -21.28 5.63 1.14
C TYR A 61 -21.86 6.78 0.31
N GLN A 62 -22.36 7.83 0.98
CA GLN A 62 -23.00 8.95 0.30
C GLN A 62 -22.02 9.76 -0.56
N GLN A 63 -20.79 9.92 -0.10
CA GLN A 63 -19.77 10.74 -0.77
C GLN A 63 -19.07 10.00 -1.90
N TRP A 64 -18.75 8.71 -1.73
CA TRP A 64 -17.93 7.96 -2.68
C TRP A 64 -18.68 6.87 -3.45
N VAL A 65 -19.75 6.29 -2.91
CA VAL A 65 -20.45 5.15 -3.56
C VAL A 65 -21.69 5.60 -4.31
N ALA A 66 -22.57 6.37 -3.65
CA ALA A 66 -23.83 6.85 -4.21
C ALA A 66 -23.68 7.60 -5.56
N PRO A 67 -22.61 8.41 -5.82
CA PRO A 67 -22.44 9.08 -7.10
C PRO A 67 -22.30 8.12 -8.30
N TYR A 68 -21.78 6.91 -8.11
CA TYR A 68 -21.69 5.91 -9.18
C TYR A 68 -23.06 5.35 -9.54
N ILE A 69 -23.90 5.09 -8.53
CA ILE A 69 -25.28 4.63 -8.71
C ILE A 69 -26.10 5.66 -9.51
N GLN A 70 -25.98 6.94 -9.15
CA GLN A 70 -26.68 8.04 -9.85
C GLN A 70 -26.27 8.19 -11.31
N LYS A 71 -25.03 7.81 -11.64
CA LYS A 71 -24.48 7.83 -13.02
C LYS A 71 -24.65 6.49 -13.73
N GLU A 72 -25.39 5.55 -13.15
CA GLU A 72 -25.58 4.17 -13.66
C GLU A 72 -24.26 3.43 -13.92
N ASN A 73 -23.23 3.77 -13.16
CA ASN A 73 -21.91 3.17 -13.25
C ASN A 73 -21.72 2.12 -12.16
N ARG A 74 -21.03 1.04 -12.51
CA ARG A 74 -20.58 0.03 -11.54
C ARG A 74 -19.38 0.54 -10.75
N VAL A 75 -19.37 0.28 -9.45
CA VAL A 75 -18.26 0.53 -8.53
C VAL A 75 -17.97 -0.69 -7.65
N PHE A 76 -16.69 -0.94 -7.43
CA PHE A 76 -16.19 -1.97 -6.53
C PHE A 76 -15.56 -1.29 -5.32
N VAL A 77 -16.07 -1.59 -4.13
CA VAL A 77 -15.53 -1.09 -2.85
C VAL A 77 -14.77 -2.22 -2.20
N ILE A 78 -13.47 -2.06 -2.02
CA ILE A 78 -12.58 -3.03 -1.41
C ILE A 78 -12.22 -2.51 -0.03
N ILE A 79 -12.56 -3.26 1.00
CA ILE A 79 -12.28 -2.90 2.39
C ILE A 79 -11.17 -3.83 2.89
N SER A 80 -10.03 -3.24 3.21
CA SER A 80 -8.89 -3.93 3.83
C SER A 80 -8.89 -3.58 5.32
N ASP A 81 -9.21 -4.56 6.15
CA ASP A 81 -9.27 -4.43 7.60
C ASP A 81 -7.92 -3.91 8.14
N ALA A 82 -7.96 -2.88 8.99
CA ALA A 82 -6.78 -2.26 9.60
C ALA A 82 -5.76 -1.62 8.62
N LEU A 83 -6.16 -1.21 7.40
CA LEU A 83 -5.25 -0.51 6.48
C LEU A 83 -4.99 0.95 6.92
N ARG A 84 -3.78 1.22 7.42
CA ARG A 84 -3.34 2.58 7.81
C ARG A 84 -3.20 3.53 6.63
N PHE A 85 -3.45 4.82 6.86
CA PHE A 85 -3.37 5.86 5.83
C PHE A 85 -2.02 5.89 5.11
N GLU A 86 -0.89 5.84 5.83
CA GLU A 86 0.43 5.86 5.21
C GLU A 86 0.73 4.57 4.42
N SER A 87 0.13 3.44 4.79
CA SER A 87 0.23 2.21 4.02
C SER A 87 -0.58 2.32 2.73
N ALA A 88 -1.76 2.96 2.76
CA ALA A 88 -2.52 3.25 1.55
C ALA A 88 -1.83 4.26 0.62
N ALA A 89 -1.07 5.21 1.17
CA ALA A 89 -0.21 6.10 0.37
C ALA A 89 0.86 5.32 -0.39
N GLU A 90 1.48 4.31 0.23
CA GLU A 90 2.42 3.45 -0.47
C GLU A 90 1.74 2.55 -1.51
N LEU A 91 0.59 1.97 -1.16
CA LEU A 91 -0.22 1.18 -2.09
C LEU A 91 -0.63 2.00 -3.33
N ARG A 92 -0.93 3.29 -3.14
CA ARG A 92 -1.20 4.23 -4.25
C ARG A 92 -0.03 4.26 -5.23
N GLU A 93 1.22 4.39 -4.75
CA GLU A 93 2.39 4.40 -5.64
C GLU A 93 2.52 3.08 -6.42
N LEU A 94 2.28 1.95 -5.77
CA LEU A 94 2.29 0.64 -6.42
C LEU A 94 1.19 0.54 -7.50
N ILE A 95 0.00 1.07 -7.25
CA ILE A 95 -1.09 1.09 -8.23
C ILE A 95 -0.76 2.00 -9.41
N LEU A 96 -0.11 3.15 -9.17
CA LEU A 96 0.23 4.09 -10.24
C LEU A 96 1.26 3.52 -11.21
N GLN A 97 2.11 2.59 -10.76
CA GLN A 97 3.03 1.83 -11.61
C GLN A 97 2.32 0.85 -12.56
N GLU A 98 1.04 0.53 -12.32
CA GLU A 98 0.27 -0.35 -13.20
C GLU A 98 -0.29 0.42 -14.40
N ASP A 99 -0.21 -0.20 -15.59
CA ASP A 99 -0.68 0.39 -16.85
C ASP A 99 -2.16 0.79 -16.77
N ARG A 100 -2.46 2.03 -17.16
CA ARG A 100 -3.80 2.64 -17.22
C ARG A 100 -4.52 2.76 -15.88
N TYR A 101 -3.86 2.56 -14.75
CA TYR A 101 -4.48 2.81 -13.45
C TYR A 101 -4.19 4.24 -12.98
N THR A 102 -5.23 4.92 -12.52
CA THR A 102 -5.14 6.21 -11.82
C THR A 102 -5.59 6.01 -10.39
N ALA A 103 -4.99 6.74 -9.45
CA ALA A 103 -5.27 6.60 -8.03
C ALA A 103 -5.17 7.94 -7.28
N THR A 104 -6.23 8.30 -6.57
CA THR A 104 -6.32 9.51 -5.72
C THR A 104 -6.59 9.11 -4.28
N LEU A 105 -5.70 9.51 -3.37
CA LEU A 105 -5.83 9.21 -1.95
C LEU A 105 -6.47 10.39 -1.21
N ASN A 106 -7.55 10.09 -0.48
CA ASN A 106 -8.22 10.99 0.44
C ASN A 106 -8.20 10.42 1.86
N ALA A 107 -8.43 11.27 2.85
CA ALA A 107 -8.59 10.88 4.25
C ALA A 107 -10.02 11.16 4.72
N VAL A 108 -10.57 10.24 5.53
CA VAL A 108 -11.81 10.47 6.30
C VAL A 108 -11.52 10.34 7.79
N LEU A 109 -12.29 11.06 8.60
CA LEU A 109 -12.28 10.90 10.05
C LEU A 109 -13.00 9.60 10.40
N GLY A 110 -12.24 8.59 10.81
CA GLY A 110 -12.73 7.31 11.28
C GLY A 110 -13.74 7.42 12.43
N SER A 111 -14.54 6.38 12.58
CA SER A 111 -15.52 6.27 13.65
C SER A 111 -14.82 5.98 14.98
N LEU A 112 -15.40 6.45 16.07
CA LEU A 112 -14.85 6.27 17.41
C LEU A 112 -15.89 5.54 18.28
N PRO A 113 -15.55 4.41 18.93
CA PRO A 113 -14.24 3.73 18.93
C PRO A 113 -13.84 3.18 17.55
N SER A 114 -12.56 3.21 17.20
CA SER A 114 -12.05 2.81 15.88
C SER A 114 -11.87 1.29 15.73
N TYR A 115 -12.91 0.53 16.04
CA TYR A 115 -12.89 -0.93 16.00
C TYR A 115 -13.75 -1.49 14.87
N THR A 116 -13.52 -2.76 14.54
CA THR A 116 -13.98 -3.35 13.29
C THR A 116 -15.48 -3.25 13.06
N GLN A 117 -16.32 -3.61 14.03
CA GLN A 117 -17.78 -3.64 13.79
C GLN A 117 -18.33 -2.23 13.52
N LEU A 118 -17.88 -1.21 14.25
CA LEU A 118 -18.34 0.17 14.04
C LEU A 118 -17.75 0.79 12.78
N GLY A 119 -16.46 0.56 12.50
CA GLY A 119 -15.83 1.03 11.26
C GLY A 119 -16.53 0.45 10.03
N MET A 120 -16.76 -0.87 10.02
CA MET A 120 -17.48 -1.57 8.94
C MET A 120 -18.92 -1.09 8.79
N ALA A 121 -19.65 -0.89 9.90
CA ALA A 121 -21.00 -0.35 9.86
C ALA A 121 -21.05 1.05 9.25
N SER A 122 -20.05 1.88 9.55
CA SER A 122 -19.98 3.26 9.10
C SER A 122 -19.71 3.40 7.59
N LEU A 123 -19.14 2.38 6.96
CA LEU A 123 -18.93 2.33 5.50
C LEU A 123 -20.19 1.90 4.71
N LEU A 124 -21.24 1.45 5.39
CA LEU A 124 -22.51 1.04 4.79
C LEU A 124 -23.48 2.23 4.69
N PRO A 125 -24.48 2.19 3.80
CA PRO A 125 -25.55 3.18 3.81
C PRO A 125 -26.39 3.03 5.08
N HIS A 126 -26.56 4.12 5.81
CA HIS A 126 -27.37 4.16 7.02
C HIS A 126 -27.86 5.58 7.33
N MET A 127 -28.96 5.69 8.06
CA MET A 127 -29.37 6.94 8.72
C MET A 127 -28.92 6.96 10.19
N THR A 128 -28.93 5.79 10.83
CA THR A 128 -28.66 5.61 12.25
C THR A 128 -27.80 4.37 12.51
N LEU A 129 -26.92 4.47 13.50
CA LEU A 129 -26.17 3.35 14.05
C LEU A 129 -26.53 3.16 15.52
N THR A 130 -26.78 1.92 15.91
CA THR A 130 -27.09 1.51 17.29
C THR A 130 -26.30 0.26 17.66
N PHE A 131 -26.16 0.00 18.94
CA PHE A 131 -25.54 -1.19 19.49
C PHE A 131 -26.61 -2.18 19.96
N GLU A 132 -26.30 -3.45 19.83
CA GLU A 132 -27.03 -4.49 20.53
C GLU A 132 -26.83 -4.34 22.04
N GLU A 133 -27.91 -4.56 22.81
CA GLU A 133 -27.83 -4.44 24.26
C GLU A 133 -26.79 -5.41 24.84
N GLN A 134 -25.86 -4.87 25.64
CA GLN A 134 -24.77 -5.63 26.27
C GLN A 134 -23.79 -6.32 25.30
N SER A 135 -23.65 -5.76 24.09
CA SER A 135 -22.81 -6.33 23.02
C SER A 135 -22.10 -5.20 22.25
N ASP A 136 -21.02 -5.54 21.53
CA ASP A 136 -20.30 -4.63 20.61
C ASP A 136 -20.77 -4.79 19.15
N ILE A 137 -21.85 -5.54 18.92
CA ILE A 137 -22.47 -5.70 17.61
C ILE A 137 -23.24 -4.42 17.24
N VAL A 138 -22.99 -3.92 16.03
CA VAL A 138 -23.59 -2.70 15.51
C VAL A 138 -24.72 -3.03 14.54
N TYR A 139 -25.78 -2.23 14.59
CA TYR A 139 -26.93 -2.29 13.70
C TYR A 139 -27.01 -0.99 12.90
N ALA A 140 -27.28 -1.11 11.61
CA ALA A 140 -27.57 0.00 10.70
C ALA A 140 -29.06 -0.02 10.38
N ASP A 141 -29.79 1.01 10.81
CA ASP A 141 -31.24 1.16 10.61
C ASP A 141 -32.05 -0.10 10.98
N GLY A 142 -31.70 -0.71 12.11
CA GLY A 142 -32.33 -1.91 12.67
C GLY A 142 -31.86 -3.24 12.07
N ILE A 143 -30.86 -3.25 11.18
CA ILE A 143 -30.28 -4.46 10.59
C ILE A 143 -28.86 -4.63 11.12
N SER A 144 -28.54 -5.81 11.68
CA SER A 144 -27.17 -6.12 12.10
C SER A 144 -26.17 -5.92 10.95
N THR A 145 -24.97 -5.41 11.23
CA THR A 145 -23.90 -5.26 10.23
C THR A 145 -22.87 -6.39 10.28
N GLN A 146 -23.09 -7.38 11.16
CA GLN A 146 -22.17 -8.50 11.33
C GLN A 146 -22.30 -9.50 10.17
N GLY A 147 -21.17 -9.75 9.50
CA GLY A 147 -21.06 -10.71 8.40
C GLY A 147 -21.58 -10.21 7.05
N THR A 148 -21.00 -10.74 5.96
CA THR A 148 -21.34 -10.37 4.59
C THR A 148 -22.83 -10.56 4.22
N PRO A 149 -23.58 -11.56 4.75
CA PRO A 149 -25.00 -11.68 4.43
C PRO A 149 -25.83 -10.50 4.94
N ASN A 150 -25.58 -10.02 6.16
CA ASN A 150 -26.33 -8.89 6.69
C ASN A 150 -25.87 -7.56 6.08
N ARG A 151 -24.57 -7.39 5.80
CA ARG A 151 -24.05 -6.24 5.04
C ARG A 151 -24.69 -6.14 3.65
N THR A 152 -24.90 -7.28 2.99
CA THR A 152 -25.66 -7.35 1.73
C THR A 152 -27.09 -6.83 1.90
N LYS A 153 -27.81 -7.25 2.95
CA LYS A 153 -29.17 -6.75 3.23
C LYS A 153 -29.21 -5.24 3.44
N VAL A 154 -28.25 -4.70 4.20
CA VAL A 154 -28.12 -3.24 4.43
C VAL A 154 -27.90 -2.51 3.09
N LEU A 155 -26.95 -2.96 2.29
CA LEU A 155 -26.67 -2.38 0.96
C LEU A 155 -27.89 -2.46 0.03
N GLN A 156 -28.57 -3.60 0.00
CA GLN A 156 -29.74 -3.83 -0.87
C GLN A 156 -30.97 -3.00 -0.48
N LYS A 157 -31.09 -2.62 0.79
CA LYS A 157 -32.12 -1.66 1.25
C LYS A 157 -31.94 -0.28 0.61
N SER A 158 -30.69 0.14 0.39
CA SER A 158 -30.35 1.39 -0.32
C SER A 158 -30.39 1.22 -1.84
N TYR A 159 -29.80 0.13 -2.36
CA TYR A 159 -29.74 -0.17 -3.78
C TYR A 159 -29.75 -1.67 -4.04
N ALA A 160 -30.83 -2.19 -4.62
CA ALA A 160 -31.05 -3.63 -4.80
C ALA A 160 -29.94 -4.34 -5.60
N GLY A 161 -29.28 -3.65 -6.54
CA GLY A 161 -28.13 -4.15 -7.29
C GLY A 161 -26.83 -4.13 -6.51
N SER A 162 -26.85 -4.49 -5.22
CA SER A 162 -25.68 -4.51 -4.35
C SER A 162 -25.38 -5.90 -3.78
N ILE A 163 -24.10 -6.18 -3.51
CA ILE A 163 -23.64 -7.39 -2.83
C ILE A 163 -22.39 -7.15 -1.99
N ALA A 164 -22.24 -7.90 -0.90
CA ALA A 164 -21.01 -8.01 -0.12
C ALA A 164 -20.44 -9.43 -0.21
N ILE A 165 -19.14 -9.55 -0.45
CA ILE A 165 -18.42 -10.84 -0.63
C ILE A 165 -17.03 -10.80 0.03
N GLY A 166 -16.52 -11.94 0.48
CA GLY A 166 -15.14 -12.05 0.94
C GLY A 166 -14.15 -12.04 -0.22
N ALA A 167 -12.98 -11.43 -0.05
CA ALA A 167 -11.95 -11.34 -1.08
C ALA A 167 -11.47 -12.72 -1.57
N GLU A 168 -11.34 -13.70 -0.66
CA GLU A 168 -10.97 -15.07 -1.03
C GLU A 168 -12.00 -15.73 -1.94
N GLU A 169 -13.29 -15.57 -1.63
CA GLU A 169 -14.38 -16.10 -2.44
C GLU A 169 -14.43 -15.39 -3.81
N PHE A 170 -14.26 -14.07 -3.80
CA PHE A 170 -14.22 -13.26 -5.01
C PHE A 170 -13.10 -13.72 -5.97
N LEU A 171 -11.89 -13.94 -5.45
CA LEU A 171 -10.72 -14.34 -6.25
C LEU A 171 -10.74 -15.82 -6.69
N LYS A 172 -11.59 -16.67 -6.11
CA LYS A 172 -11.76 -18.07 -6.54
C LYS A 172 -12.46 -18.18 -7.90
N MET A 173 -13.29 -17.21 -8.25
CA MET A 173 -13.99 -17.20 -9.54
C MET A 173 -13.02 -17.02 -10.70
N LYS A 174 -13.29 -17.67 -11.84
CA LYS A 174 -12.63 -17.26 -13.09
C LYS A 174 -13.16 -15.90 -13.54
N SER A 175 -12.35 -14.86 -13.35
CA SER A 175 -12.73 -13.46 -13.64
C SER A 175 -13.34 -13.24 -15.03
N ASN A 176 -12.83 -13.88 -16.09
CA ASN A 176 -13.29 -13.67 -17.46
C ASN A 176 -14.57 -14.43 -17.84
N THR A 177 -15.06 -15.33 -16.98
CA THR A 177 -16.29 -16.12 -17.20
C THR A 177 -17.22 -16.02 -15.99
N GLU A 178 -17.00 -16.86 -14.97
CA GLU A 178 -17.82 -16.93 -13.75
C GLU A 178 -17.94 -15.58 -13.07
N GLY A 179 -16.82 -14.86 -12.97
CA GLY A 179 -16.77 -13.54 -12.36
C GLY A 179 -17.64 -12.52 -13.09
N ARG A 180 -17.58 -12.51 -14.43
CA ARG A 180 -18.43 -11.63 -15.26
C ARG A 180 -19.90 -11.95 -15.09
N GLU A 181 -20.28 -13.23 -15.08
CA GLU A 181 -21.65 -13.65 -14.85
C GLU A 181 -22.13 -13.26 -13.44
N PHE A 182 -21.31 -13.48 -12.43
CA PHE A 182 -21.61 -13.15 -11.04
C PHE A 182 -21.90 -11.66 -10.84
N ILE A 183 -21.12 -10.76 -11.45
CA ILE A 183 -21.30 -9.32 -11.25
C ILE A 183 -22.43 -8.70 -12.09
N LYS A 184 -22.97 -9.40 -13.09
CA LYS A 184 -24.03 -8.86 -13.98
C LYS A 184 -25.19 -8.17 -13.25
N PRO A 185 -25.81 -8.77 -12.21
CA PRO A 185 -26.94 -8.16 -11.51
C PRO A 185 -26.55 -7.02 -10.55
N TYR A 186 -25.26 -6.76 -10.33
CA TYR A 186 -24.78 -5.83 -9.31
C TYR A 186 -24.06 -4.61 -9.93
N ASN A 187 -24.33 -3.42 -9.42
CA ASN A 187 -23.54 -2.21 -9.70
C ASN A 187 -22.73 -1.74 -8.49
N VAL A 188 -23.03 -2.24 -7.28
CA VAL A 188 -22.24 -1.96 -6.07
C VAL A 188 -21.75 -3.28 -5.48
N ILE A 189 -20.45 -3.50 -5.51
CA ILE A 189 -19.85 -4.76 -5.03
C ILE A 189 -18.86 -4.40 -3.93
N TYR A 190 -19.17 -4.82 -2.70
CA TYR A 190 -18.27 -4.69 -1.55
C TYR A 190 -17.45 -5.97 -1.38
N ILE A 191 -16.13 -5.84 -1.31
CA ILE A 191 -15.16 -6.94 -1.21
C ILE A 191 -14.37 -6.75 0.09
N TYR A 192 -14.38 -7.74 0.97
CA TYR A 192 -13.75 -7.63 2.30
C TYR A 192 -12.48 -8.49 2.39
N SER A 193 -11.37 -7.88 2.80
CA SER A 193 -10.09 -8.53 3.10
C SER A 193 -9.70 -8.26 4.56
N ASN A 194 -9.13 -9.27 5.22
CA ASN A 194 -8.75 -9.21 6.63
C ASN A 194 -7.42 -9.95 6.86
N HIS A 195 -6.37 -9.58 6.13
CA HIS A 195 -5.05 -10.15 6.38
C HIS A 195 -4.29 -9.38 7.46
N ILE A 196 -4.34 -8.05 7.43
CA ILE A 196 -3.57 -7.20 8.36
C ILE A 196 -4.12 -7.36 9.77
N ASP A 197 -5.41 -7.11 9.96
CA ASP A 197 -6.05 -7.16 11.28
C ASP A 197 -5.99 -8.57 11.90
N LYS A 198 -6.37 -9.61 11.16
CA LYS A 198 -6.23 -11.02 11.60
C LYS A 198 -4.80 -11.37 12.04
N THR A 199 -3.77 -10.86 11.35
CA THR A 199 -2.38 -11.07 11.76
C THR A 199 -2.04 -10.27 13.02
N GLY A 200 -2.52 -9.03 13.11
CA GLY A 200 -2.28 -8.11 14.22
C GLY A 200 -2.96 -8.53 15.52
N ASP A 201 -4.20 -8.97 15.47
CA ASP A 201 -5.01 -9.28 16.65
C ASP A 201 -4.61 -10.60 17.34
N ASP A 202 -4.00 -11.52 16.61
CA ASP A 202 -3.45 -12.74 17.19
C ASP A 202 -2.10 -12.45 17.83
N LYS A 203 -2.05 -12.57 19.17
CA LYS A 203 -0.84 -12.39 19.99
C LYS A 203 0.38 -13.21 19.52
N THR A 204 0.17 -14.31 18.79
CA THR A 204 1.24 -15.18 18.28
C THR A 204 1.78 -14.70 16.94
N SER A 205 1.03 -13.91 16.20
CA SER A 205 1.40 -13.36 14.89
C SER A 205 1.51 -11.84 14.84
N GLU A 206 1.14 -11.11 15.90
CA GLU A 206 1.11 -9.63 15.91
C GLU A 206 2.45 -9.00 15.50
N GLY A 207 3.57 -9.69 15.79
CA GLY A 207 4.91 -9.29 15.35
C GLY A 207 5.04 -9.13 13.83
N LYS A 208 4.32 -9.94 13.04
CA LYS A 208 4.40 -10.04 11.58
C LYS A 208 3.44 -9.11 10.82
N VAL A 209 2.76 -8.18 11.50
CA VAL A 209 1.75 -7.32 10.85
C VAL A 209 2.31 -6.52 9.67
N PHE A 210 3.60 -6.21 9.67
CA PHE A 210 4.23 -5.50 8.56
C PHE A 210 4.52 -6.40 7.35
N GLU A 211 4.84 -7.68 7.55
CA GLU A 211 4.86 -8.69 6.49
C GLU A 211 3.45 -8.91 5.92
N ALA A 212 2.43 -8.98 6.78
CA ALA A 212 1.04 -9.05 6.36
C ALA A 212 0.60 -7.81 5.57
N THR A 213 1.14 -6.62 5.87
CA THR A 213 0.89 -5.40 5.10
C THR A 213 1.45 -5.51 3.67
N GLU A 214 2.67 -6.03 3.49
CA GLU A 214 3.24 -6.25 2.14
C GLU A 214 2.44 -7.31 1.36
N THR A 215 2.07 -8.40 2.04
CA THR A 215 1.22 -9.45 1.47
C THR A 215 -0.14 -8.89 1.03
N GLU A 216 -0.73 -8.01 1.83
CA GLU A 216 -2.00 -7.36 1.51
C GLU A 216 -1.88 -6.43 0.31
N PHE A 217 -0.75 -5.76 0.08
CA PHE A 217 -0.54 -4.97 -1.13
C PHE A 217 -0.58 -5.82 -2.39
N GLU A 218 0.13 -6.94 -2.41
CA GLU A 218 0.08 -7.89 -3.54
C GLU A 218 -1.34 -8.42 -3.75
N TYR A 219 -2.04 -8.70 -2.66
CA TYR A 219 -3.40 -9.20 -2.68
C TYR A 219 -4.40 -8.18 -3.23
N LEU A 220 -4.32 -6.92 -2.81
CA LEU A 220 -5.13 -5.82 -3.30
C LEU A 220 -4.86 -5.55 -4.79
N LEU A 221 -3.60 -5.53 -5.23
CA LEU A 221 -3.25 -5.42 -6.65
C LEU A 221 -3.84 -6.57 -7.47
N ARG A 222 -3.83 -7.80 -6.94
CA ARG A 222 -4.48 -8.95 -7.57
C ARG A 222 -6.00 -8.76 -7.68
N ILE A 223 -6.66 -8.23 -6.64
CA ILE A 223 -8.10 -7.91 -6.67
C ILE A 223 -8.39 -6.87 -7.77
N LEU A 224 -7.61 -5.79 -7.86
CA LEU A 224 -7.78 -4.76 -8.89
C LEU A 224 -7.67 -5.35 -10.31
N LYS A 225 -6.64 -6.17 -10.57
CA LYS A 225 -6.48 -6.88 -11.85
C LYS A 225 -7.64 -7.83 -12.13
N HIS A 226 -8.13 -8.52 -11.10
CA HIS A 226 -9.26 -9.42 -11.20
C HIS A 226 -10.55 -8.69 -11.56
N ILE A 227 -10.82 -7.54 -10.93
CA ILE A 227 -11.95 -6.65 -11.25
C ILE A 227 -11.85 -6.16 -12.70
N ASN A 228 -10.69 -5.70 -13.14
CA ASN A 228 -10.48 -5.27 -14.52
C ASN A 228 -10.77 -6.39 -15.52
N ASN A 229 -10.37 -7.64 -15.24
CA ASN A 229 -10.70 -8.79 -16.08
C ASN A 229 -12.21 -9.09 -16.15
N MET A 230 -12.97 -8.69 -15.13
CA MET A 230 -14.44 -8.71 -15.14
C MET A 230 -15.08 -7.48 -15.83
N ASN A 231 -14.30 -6.62 -16.49
CA ASN A 231 -14.74 -5.32 -17.05
C ASN A 231 -15.19 -4.31 -15.98
N GLY A 232 -14.62 -4.36 -14.78
CA GLY A 232 -14.78 -3.33 -13.77
C GLY A 232 -13.71 -2.24 -13.89
N TYR A 233 -14.13 -0.96 -13.83
CA TYR A 233 -13.22 0.17 -14.06
C TYR A 233 -13.16 1.16 -12.90
N ASN A 234 -14.20 1.23 -12.06
CA ASN A 234 -14.24 2.13 -10.92
C ASN A 234 -14.09 1.32 -9.64
N MET A 235 -13.05 1.64 -8.88
CA MET A 235 -12.64 0.90 -7.70
C MET A 235 -12.36 1.90 -6.58
N ILE A 236 -12.68 1.52 -5.35
CA ILE A 236 -12.36 2.30 -4.15
C ILE A 236 -11.72 1.33 -3.16
N ILE A 237 -10.52 1.62 -2.66
CA ILE A 237 -9.94 0.90 -1.53
C ILE A 237 -10.10 1.78 -0.28
N THR A 238 -10.60 1.20 0.80
CA THR A 238 -10.71 1.88 2.10
C THR A 238 -10.47 0.91 3.26
N ALA A 239 -10.57 1.40 4.48
CA ALA A 239 -10.45 0.64 5.71
C ALA A 239 -11.61 0.98 6.65
N ASP A 240 -11.88 0.08 7.58
CA ASP A 240 -12.76 0.30 8.71
C ASP A 240 -12.05 1.07 9.84
N HIS A 241 -10.76 0.81 10.05
CA HIS A 241 -9.88 1.54 10.96
C HIS A 241 -8.41 1.38 10.54
N GLY A 242 -7.53 2.13 11.19
CA GLY A 242 -6.10 1.82 11.25
C GLY A 242 -5.74 1.11 12.56
N TYR A 243 -4.47 1.19 12.97
CA TYR A 243 -3.99 0.55 14.20
C TYR A 243 -2.76 1.26 14.77
N LEU A 244 -2.59 1.13 16.09
CA LEU A 244 -1.32 1.40 16.75
C LEU A 244 -0.47 0.15 16.79
N TYR A 245 0.80 0.31 16.45
CA TYR A 245 1.80 -0.74 16.56
C TYR A 245 3.09 -0.26 17.20
N GLN A 246 3.64 -1.06 18.11
CA GLN A 246 4.99 -0.94 18.67
C GLN A 246 5.63 -2.33 18.64
N HIS A 247 6.83 -2.46 18.09
CA HIS A 247 7.43 -3.77 17.85
C HIS A 247 7.94 -4.44 19.13
N ASN A 248 8.48 -3.64 20.04
CA ASN A 248 8.97 -4.15 21.32
C ASN A 248 7.82 -4.56 22.25
N ARG A 249 8.14 -5.46 23.19
CA ARG A 249 7.24 -5.70 24.32
C ARG A 249 7.12 -4.38 25.11
N LEU A 250 5.88 -3.99 25.39
CA LEU A 250 5.59 -2.78 26.13
C LEU A 250 5.97 -2.92 27.60
N ASP A 251 6.41 -1.81 28.19
CA ASP A 251 6.66 -1.73 29.63
C ASP A 251 5.34 -1.62 30.41
N GLU A 252 5.35 -2.03 31.68
CA GLU A 252 4.17 -1.98 32.55
C GLU A 252 3.59 -0.56 32.69
N SER A 253 4.46 0.46 32.60
CA SER A 253 4.08 1.88 32.64
C SER A 253 3.29 2.36 31.42
N GLU A 254 3.24 1.58 30.32
CA GLU A 254 2.46 1.91 29.12
C GLU A 254 1.00 1.45 29.23
N PHE A 255 0.65 0.77 30.32
CA PHE A 255 -0.72 0.39 30.65
C PHE A 255 -1.30 1.31 31.72
N THR A 256 -2.55 1.68 31.55
CA THR A 256 -3.30 2.44 32.55
C THR A 256 -3.74 1.52 33.69
N ASP A 257 -3.69 1.99 34.93
CA ASP A 257 -4.35 1.35 36.08
C ASP A 257 -5.88 1.57 36.11
N PHE A 258 -6.44 2.04 35.00
CA PHE A 258 -7.87 2.29 34.84
C PHE A 258 -8.67 0.99 34.92
N SER A 259 -9.71 1.01 35.75
CA SER A 259 -10.72 -0.04 35.83
C SER A 259 -12.09 0.56 35.48
N PRO A 260 -12.78 0.05 34.45
CA PRO A 260 -14.08 0.58 34.05
C PRO A 260 -15.17 0.24 35.07
N ALA A 261 -16.12 1.17 35.23
CA ALA A 261 -17.29 1.02 36.09
C ALA A 261 -18.54 1.54 35.37
N GLY A 262 -19.67 0.88 35.60
CA GLY A 262 -20.93 1.10 34.88
C GLY A 262 -21.50 -0.22 34.33
N THR A 263 -22.45 -0.14 33.41
CA THR A 263 -22.93 -1.32 32.67
C THR A 263 -22.05 -1.52 31.45
N LEU A 264 -21.14 -2.50 31.52
CA LEU A 264 -20.13 -2.74 30.48
C LEU A 264 -20.68 -3.65 29.40
N TYR A 265 -20.55 -3.23 28.14
CA TYR A 265 -20.89 -4.04 26.95
C TYR A 265 -19.63 -4.71 26.40
N LYS A 266 -18.54 -3.95 26.31
CA LYS A 266 -17.24 -4.44 25.84
C LYS A 266 -16.11 -3.67 26.50
N THR A 267 -15.06 -4.38 26.89
CA THR A 267 -13.78 -3.77 27.29
C THR A 267 -12.69 -4.33 26.39
N SER A 268 -11.91 -3.44 25.78
CA SER A 268 -10.73 -3.77 25.00
C SER A 268 -9.52 -2.99 25.54
N ARG A 269 -8.35 -3.13 24.90
CA ARG A 269 -7.18 -2.34 25.26
C ARG A 269 -7.32 -0.85 24.92
N ARG A 270 -8.19 -0.49 23.99
CA ARG A 270 -8.27 0.87 23.45
C ARG A 270 -9.66 1.49 23.55
N PHE A 271 -10.64 0.77 24.08
CA PHE A 271 -11.93 1.34 24.40
C PHE A 271 -12.70 0.54 25.43
N VAL A 272 -13.71 1.18 26.00
CA VAL A 272 -14.81 0.56 26.73
C VAL A 272 -16.11 1.05 26.12
N LEU A 273 -17.07 0.15 25.87
CA LEU A 273 -18.44 0.47 25.49
C LEU A 273 -19.38 0.08 26.62
N GLY A 274 -20.41 0.87 26.85
CA GLY A 274 -21.40 0.58 27.89
C GLY A 274 -22.39 1.70 28.12
N LYS A 275 -23.08 1.65 29.27
CA LYS A 275 -23.98 2.70 29.75
C LYS A 275 -23.60 3.11 31.17
N ASN A 276 -23.85 4.37 31.51
CA ASN A 276 -23.55 4.94 32.83
C ASN A 276 -22.08 4.74 33.22
N LEU A 277 -21.16 4.89 32.26
CA LEU A 277 -19.73 4.76 32.45
C LEU A 277 -19.22 5.89 33.34
N ALA A 278 -18.51 5.53 34.40
CA ALA A 278 -17.96 6.48 35.36
C ALA A 278 -16.77 7.27 34.77
N PRO A 279 -16.72 8.61 34.90
CA PRO A 279 -15.61 9.41 34.38
C PRO A 279 -14.29 9.06 35.08
N ASN A 280 -13.18 9.15 34.35
CA ASN A 280 -11.84 8.89 34.87
C ASN A 280 -10.79 9.73 34.12
N THR A 281 -9.66 10.03 34.74
CA THR A 281 -8.62 10.89 34.16
C THR A 281 -7.79 10.21 33.08
N SER A 282 -7.69 8.87 33.07
CA SER A 282 -6.87 8.08 32.14
C SER A 282 -7.54 7.83 30.79
N VAL A 283 -8.86 7.99 30.72
CA VAL A 283 -9.68 7.83 29.53
C VAL A 283 -10.46 9.11 29.24
N GLN A 284 -10.87 9.32 28.00
CA GLN A 284 -11.86 10.32 27.61
C GLN A 284 -13.20 9.63 27.46
N LYS A 285 -14.20 10.06 28.24
CA LYS A 285 -15.59 9.60 28.11
C LYS A 285 -16.27 10.38 26.99
N TRP A 286 -17.04 9.67 26.17
CA TRP A 286 -17.87 10.19 25.10
C TRP A 286 -19.29 9.69 25.27
N GLU A 287 -20.24 10.63 25.21
CA GLU A 287 -21.66 10.32 25.10
C GLU A 287 -21.98 9.81 23.68
N GLY A 288 -22.90 8.86 23.54
CA GLY A 288 -23.21 8.24 22.25
C GLY A 288 -23.59 9.24 21.16
N LYS A 289 -24.41 10.23 21.51
CA LYS A 289 -24.82 11.32 20.60
C LYS A 289 -23.64 12.14 20.09
N ALA A 290 -22.60 12.33 20.90
CA ALA A 290 -21.37 13.04 20.50
C ALA A 290 -20.56 12.21 19.49
N LEU A 291 -20.69 10.89 19.50
CA LEU A 291 -20.09 9.96 18.53
C LEU A 291 -20.98 9.70 17.32
N GLY A 292 -22.24 10.16 17.37
CA GLY A 292 -23.23 9.97 16.32
C GLY A 292 -24.04 8.67 16.43
N PHE A 293 -24.07 8.05 17.61
CA PHE A 293 -24.94 6.91 17.89
C PHE A 293 -26.37 7.38 18.13
N ALA A 294 -27.34 6.58 17.68
CA ALA A 294 -28.77 6.88 17.86
C ALA A 294 -29.33 6.35 19.20
N ASP A 295 -28.56 5.56 19.93
CA ASP A 295 -28.89 5.10 21.28
C ASP A 295 -28.02 5.79 22.34
N GLU A 296 -28.22 5.41 23.60
CA GLU A 296 -27.52 5.97 24.76
C GLU A 296 -26.24 5.19 25.11
N THR A 297 -25.64 4.45 24.17
CA THR A 297 -24.35 3.78 24.38
C THR A 297 -23.23 4.81 24.46
N GLU A 298 -22.43 4.73 25.51
CA GLU A 298 -21.28 5.59 25.76
C GLU A 298 -19.99 4.85 25.42
N ALA A 299 -18.91 5.61 25.19
CA ALA A 299 -17.58 5.07 25.01
C ALA A 299 -16.55 5.73 25.94
N GLN A 300 -15.54 4.97 26.34
CA GLN A 300 -14.35 5.50 27.00
C GLN A 300 -13.11 5.09 26.23
N ILE A 301 -12.31 6.07 25.84
CA ILE A 301 -11.12 5.88 25.00
C ILE A 301 -9.88 6.27 25.81
N PRO A 302 -8.87 5.40 25.97
CA PRO A 302 -7.60 5.76 26.57
C PRO A 302 -6.97 6.95 25.87
N LYS A 303 -6.43 7.87 26.66
CA LYS A 303 -5.81 9.08 26.14
C LYS A 303 -4.53 8.75 25.39
N SER A 304 -4.24 9.48 24.31
CA SER A 304 -2.99 9.32 23.55
C SER A 304 -2.79 7.85 23.11
N ILE A 305 -1.60 7.29 23.27
CA ILE A 305 -1.25 5.91 22.90
C ILE A 305 -1.40 4.89 24.04
N ASN A 306 -2.02 5.28 25.17
CA ASN A 306 -2.14 4.43 26.36
C ASN A 306 -3.04 3.21 26.17
N ARG A 307 -2.83 2.13 26.93
CA ARG A 307 -3.63 0.90 26.80
C ARG A 307 -4.29 0.52 28.13
N ILE A 308 -5.53 0.05 28.07
CA ILE A 308 -6.20 -0.60 29.19
C ILE A 308 -5.60 -1.99 29.39
N ARG A 309 -5.42 -2.37 30.65
CA ARG A 309 -4.89 -3.68 31.04
C ARG A 309 -5.96 -4.76 30.86
N ILE A 310 -5.77 -5.61 29.86
CA ILE A 310 -6.57 -6.83 29.59
C ILE A 310 -5.66 -8.05 29.66
N GLN A 311 -6.08 -9.09 30.37
CA GLN A 311 -5.31 -10.34 30.45
C GLN A 311 -5.40 -11.15 29.16
N GLY A 312 -4.30 -11.81 28.78
CA GLY A 312 -4.28 -12.78 27.67
C GLY A 312 -4.29 -12.21 26.25
N ALA A 313 -4.51 -10.91 26.06
CA ALA A 313 -4.50 -10.23 24.77
C ALA A 313 -3.09 -9.76 24.36
N GLY A 314 -2.79 -9.76 23.05
CA GLY A 314 -1.60 -9.12 22.47
C GLY A 314 -1.54 -7.63 22.81
N SER A 315 -0.37 -7.01 22.71
CA SER A 315 -0.22 -5.58 23.07
C SER A 315 0.56 -4.76 22.07
N ARG A 316 1.23 -5.42 21.11
CA ARG A 316 2.00 -4.72 20.07
C ARG A 316 1.05 -4.07 19.09
N PHE A 317 0.07 -4.82 18.59
CA PHE A 317 -0.99 -4.34 17.71
C PHE A 317 -2.25 -4.08 18.52
N VAL A 318 -2.80 -2.87 18.43
CA VAL A 318 -4.08 -2.52 19.06
C VAL A 318 -4.83 -1.51 18.19
N HIS A 319 -6.16 -1.59 18.23
CA HIS A 319 -7.06 -0.66 17.56
C HIS A 319 -8.27 -0.38 18.46
N GLY A 320 -9.07 0.61 18.10
CA GLY A 320 -10.27 1.04 18.84
C GLY A 320 -10.11 2.38 19.56
N GLY A 321 -8.93 2.97 19.54
CA GLY A 321 -8.61 4.25 20.17
C GLY A 321 -8.87 5.45 19.26
N ALA A 322 -8.35 6.60 19.66
CA ALA A 322 -8.47 7.86 18.93
C ALA A 322 -7.16 8.32 18.28
N SER A 323 -6.09 7.51 18.27
CA SER A 323 -4.81 7.95 17.71
C SER A 323 -4.93 8.23 16.22
N LEU A 324 -4.05 9.07 15.67
CA LEU A 324 -4.05 9.37 14.23
C LEU A 324 -3.81 8.11 13.38
N GLN A 325 -3.00 7.18 13.87
CA GLN A 325 -2.74 5.90 13.19
C GLN A 325 -3.98 5.00 13.13
N GLU A 326 -4.93 5.19 14.05
CA GLU A 326 -6.19 4.45 14.11
C GLU A 326 -7.33 5.16 13.37
N ILE A 327 -7.43 6.49 13.47
CA ILE A 327 -8.60 7.24 13.04
C ILE A 327 -8.48 7.90 11.67
N VAL A 328 -7.27 8.10 11.14
CA VAL A 328 -7.11 8.60 9.77
C VAL A 328 -7.31 7.43 8.82
N VAL A 329 -8.51 7.31 8.28
CA VAL A 329 -8.90 6.20 7.41
C VAL A 329 -8.71 6.60 5.95
N PRO A 330 -8.00 5.80 5.13
CA PRO A 330 -7.78 6.12 3.73
C PRO A 330 -9.03 5.85 2.88
N VAL A 331 -9.25 6.69 1.88
CA VAL A 331 -10.16 6.42 0.75
C VAL A 331 -9.36 6.61 -0.54
N LEU A 332 -8.99 5.50 -1.16
CA LEU A 332 -8.21 5.48 -2.39
C LEU A 332 -9.13 5.23 -3.58
N GLU A 333 -9.44 6.29 -4.32
CA GLU A 333 -10.26 6.23 -5.52
C GLU A 333 -9.40 5.82 -6.71
N ILE A 334 -9.82 4.77 -7.42
CA ILE A 334 -9.05 4.14 -8.48
C ILE A 334 -9.91 4.05 -9.73
N ASN A 335 -9.37 4.49 -10.86
CA ASN A 335 -9.98 4.29 -12.16
C ASN A 335 -9.01 3.62 -13.14
N LYS A 336 -9.53 2.65 -13.91
CA LYS A 336 -8.81 2.02 -15.01
C LYS A 336 -9.18 2.69 -16.34
N ALA A 337 -8.25 3.50 -16.86
CA ALA A 337 -8.38 4.21 -18.13
C ALA A 337 -8.34 3.27 -19.35
N ARG A 338 -8.67 3.79 -20.54
CA ARG A 338 -8.69 3.02 -21.80
C ARG A 338 -7.36 3.02 -22.56
N LYS A 339 -6.61 4.11 -22.51
CA LYS A 339 -5.33 4.28 -23.23
C LYS A 339 -4.17 4.03 -22.28
N SER A 340 -3.16 3.28 -22.74
CA SER A 340 -1.93 3.09 -22.00
C SER A 340 -1.33 4.45 -21.65
N ASP A 341 -0.85 4.55 -20.41
CA ASP A 341 -0.31 5.76 -19.83
C ASP A 341 1.08 5.54 -19.23
N ILE A 342 1.69 4.37 -19.48
CA ILE A 342 3.06 4.06 -19.05
C ILE A 342 4.02 4.16 -20.23
N GLU A 343 5.22 4.64 -19.93
CA GLU A 343 6.38 4.63 -20.81
C GLU A 343 7.55 4.02 -20.04
N GLN A 344 8.60 3.54 -20.71
CA GLN A 344 9.82 3.10 -20.04
C GLN A 344 10.87 4.21 -20.13
N VAL A 345 11.74 4.31 -19.12
CA VAL A 345 12.86 5.27 -19.11
C VAL A 345 13.64 5.24 -20.43
N GLU A 346 13.99 6.41 -20.96
CA GLU A 346 14.88 6.50 -22.11
C GLU A 346 16.34 6.41 -21.70
N ILE A 347 17.15 5.83 -22.58
CA ILE A 347 18.57 5.63 -22.38
C ILE A 347 19.33 6.37 -23.47
N ASP A 348 20.21 7.26 -23.04
CA ASP A 348 21.21 7.90 -23.87
C ASP A 348 22.62 7.42 -23.52
N ILE A 349 23.57 7.80 -24.38
CA ILE A 349 24.97 7.49 -24.20
C ILE A 349 25.73 8.79 -24.06
N ILE A 350 26.51 8.88 -22.99
CA ILE A 350 27.47 9.96 -22.77
C ILE A 350 28.76 9.53 -23.47
N SER A 351 28.94 9.97 -24.71
CA SER A 351 30.14 9.65 -25.48
C SER A 351 31.26 10.65 -25.19
N GLY A 352 32.34 10.18 -24.56
CA GLY A 352 33.59 10.94 -24.45
C GLY A 352 34.45 10.89 -25.71
N THR A 353 34.44 9.75 -26.44
CA THR A 353 35.13 9.53 -27.72
C THR A 353 34.37 8.51 -28.55
N SER A 354 34.40 8.64 -29.88
CA SER A 354 33.86 7.66 -30.82
C SER A 354 34.92 6.65 -31.29
N ASN A 355 36.16 6.77 -30.83
CA ASN A 355 37.27 5.91 -31.25
C ASN A 355 37.61 4.87 -30.17
N ILE A 356 37.69 3.61 -30.58
CA ILE A 356 38.05 2.48 -29.72
C ILE A 356 39.50 2.11 -29.99
N THR A 357 40.40 2.38 -29.05
CA THR A 357 41.86 2.20 -29.24
C THR A 357 42.47 1.07 -28.42
N SER A 358 41.68 0.39 -27.59
CA SER A 358 42.11 -0.65 -26.65
C SER A 358 41.20 -1.88 -26.70
N ASN A 359 41.67 -3.01 -26.18
CA ASN A 359 40.86 -4.25 -26.11
C ASN A 359 39.66 -4.15 -25.15
N THR A 360 39.65 -3.12 -24.31
CA THR A 360 38.56 -2.79 -23.40
C THR A 360 38.08 -1.39 -23.71
N PHE A 361 36.77 -1.18 -23.73
CA PHE A 361 36.19 0.13 -23.97
C PHE A 361 35.01 0.38 -23.06
N ALA A 362 35.07 1.48 -22.31
CA ALA A 362 34.03 1.86 -21.38
C ALA A 362 33.05 2.82 -22.04
N VAL A 363 31.76 2.52 -21.91
CA VAL A 363 30.66 3.35 -22.36
C VAL A 363 29.85 3.78 -21.15
N SER A 364 29.59 5.08 -21.04
CA SER A 364 28.69 5.64 -20.04
C SER A 364 27.29 5.78 -20.63
N PHE A 365 26.32 5.14 -20.00
CA PHE A 365 24.91 5.21 -20.33
C PHE A 365 24.21 6.11 -19.32
N TYR A 366 23.19 6.83 -19.79
CA TYR A 366 22.46 7.80 -18.98
C TYR A 366 20.95 7.55 -19.09
N GLN A 367 20.30 7.40 -17.93
CA GLN A 367 18.85 7.32 -17.83
C GLN A 367 18.26 8.74 -17.84
N LYS A 368 17.54 9.10 -18.90
CA LYS A 368 17.07 10.50 -19.10
C LYS A 368 16.11 10.95 -18.01
N GLN A 369 15.07 10.15 -17.77
CA GLN A 369 14.05 10.40 -16.76
C GLN A 369 14.26 9.47 -15.56
N PRO A 370 14.03 9.92 -14.31
CA PRO A 370 13.89 8.98 -13.19
C PRO A 370 12.72 8.04 -13.42
N VAL A 371 12.81 6.83 -12.84
CA VAL A 371 11.64 5.97 -12.66
C VAL A 371 10.66 6.70 -11.76
N ALA A 372 9.41 6.71 -12.18
CA ALA A 372 8.29 7.37 -11.52
C ALA A 372 7.01 6.58 -11.81
N ASP A 373 5.88 7.04 -11.30
CA ASP A 373 4.54 6.46 -11.47
C ASP A 373 4.31 5.85 -12.86
N LYS A 374 4.53 6.66 -13.91
CA LYS A 374 4.26 6.29 -15.30
C LYS A 374 5.50 6.04 -16.13
N ILE A 375 6.68 6.06 -15.51
CA ILE A 375 7.96 5.87 -16.18
C ILE A 375 8.62 4.63 -15.59
N GLN A 376 8.52 3.53 -16.31
CA GLN A 376 8.94 2.19 -15.87
C GLN A 376 10.43 1.94 -16.11
N PRO A 377 11.06 1.04 -15.33
CA PRO A 377 12.41 0.60 -15.59
C PRO A 377 12.59 0.01 -16.99
N ARG A 378 13.81 0.11 -17.52
CA ARG A 378 14.21 -0.48 -18.81
C ARG A 378 15.42 -1.36 -18.64
N GLN A 379 15.37 -2.60 -19.13
CA GLN A 379 16.53 -3.49 -19.19
C GLN A 379 17.06 -3.56 -20.62
N ILE A 380 18.35 -3.31 -20.79
CA ILE A 380 19.03 -3.32 -22.09
C ILE A 380 20.17 -4.32 -22.10
N LYS A 381 20.30 -5.06 -23.19
CA LYS A 381 21.53 -5.74 -23.59
C LYS A 381 22.34 -4.82 -24.49
N ALA A 382 23.62 -4.64 -24.19
CA ALA A 382 24.52 -3.82 -24.98
C ALA A 382 25.72 -4.66 -25.43
N GLY A 383 26.15 -4.48 -26.68
CA GLY A 383 27.35 -5.14 -27.23
C GLY A 383 27.80 -4.48 -28.52
N PHE A 384 29.05 -4.72 -28.91
CA PHE A 384 29.62 -4.20 -30.15
C PHE A 384 29.53 -5.21 -31.28
N TYR A 385 29.11 -4.74 -32.44
CA TYR A 385 28.88 -5.57 -33.63
C TYR A 385 29.55 -4.96 -34.86
N THR A 386 29.90 -5.81 -35.81
CA THR A 386 30.37 -5.39 -37.14
C THR A 386 29.20 -4.90 -38.00
N GLY A 387 29.49 -4.29 -39.15
CA GLY A 387 28.46 -3.93 -40.14
C GLY A 387 27.67 -5.13 -40.68
N ALA A 388 28.25 -6.33 -40.65
CA ALA A 388 27.58 -7.58 -41.00
C ALA A 388 26.75 -8.17 -39.84
N GLY A 389 26.76 -7.53 -38.66
CA GLY A 389 25.99 -7.96 -37.49
C GLY A 389 26.66 -9.03 -36.63
N GLN A 390 27.95 -9.33 -36.83
CA GLN A 390 28.71 -10.24 -35.97
C GLN A 390 29.08 -9.55 -34.65
N LEU A 391 28.83 -10.20 -33.51
CA LEU A 391 29.24 -9.73 -32.19
C LEU A 391 30.77 -9.81 -32.04
N ILE A 392 31.40 -8.72 -31.59
CA ILE A 392 32.85 -8.59 -31.42
C ILE A 392 33.27 -8.18 -30.00
N SER A 393 32.33 -8.12 -29.06
CA SER A 393 32.60 -7.94 -27.63
C SER A 393 31.81 -8.93 -26.77
N ASP A 394 32.02 -8.91 -25.47
CA ASP A 394 31.03 -9.40 -24.51
C ASP A 394 29.75 -8.56 -24.53
N VAL A 395 28.68 -9.08 -23.90
CA VAL A 395 27.37 -8.43 -23.82
C VAL A 395 27.11 -8.00 -22.37
N GLY A 396 26.93 -6.71 -22.17
CA GLY A 396 26.53 -6.14 -20.88
C GLY A 396 25.00 -6.14 -20.75
N THR A 397 24.48 -6.58 -19.61
CA THR A 397 23.04 -6.45 -19.29
C THR A 397 22.86 -5.37 -18.23
N LEU A 398 22.20 -4.28 -18.60
CA LEU A 398 22.05 -3.07 -17.79
C LEU A 398 20.58 -2.84 -17.44
N LEU A 399 20.26 -2.77 -16.15
CA LEU A 399 18.96 -2.35 -15.65
C LEU A 399 18.97 -0.85 -15.35
N PHE A 400 18.11 -0.08 -15.99
CA PHE A 400 17.91 1.35 -15.73
C PHE A 400 16.63 1.52 -14.91
N ASN A 401 16.78 1.68 -13.60
CA ASN A 401 15.69 1.74 -12.63
C ASN A 401 15.87 2.85 -11.57
N SER A 402 16.70 3.85 -11.84
CA SER A 402 17.02 4.88 -10.84
C SER A 402 15.85 5.84 -10.65
N THR A 403 15.50 6.14 -9.40
CA THR A 403 14.46 7.11 -9.02
C THR A 403 15.04 8.50 -8.69
N GLU A 404 16.37 8.63 -8.74
CA GLU A 404 17.07 9.86 -8.34
C GLU A 404 16.77 11.01 -9.28
N SER A 405 16.59 12.22 -8.74
CA SER A 405 16.40 13.44 -9.53
C SER A 405 17.70 14.01 -10.09
N ASP A 406 18.85 13.69 -9.47
CA ASP A 406 20.18 14.04 -9.97
C ASP A 406 20.56 13.20 -11.19
N ALA A 407 20.97 13.86 -12.28
CA ALA A 407 21.41 13.23 -13.51
C ALA A 407 22.67 12.38 -13.34
N MET A 408 23.62 12.81 -12.49
CA MET A 408 24.86 12.06 -12.28
C MET A 408 24.60 10.73 -11.58
N ALA A 409 23.64 10.69 -10.64
CA ALA A 409 23.19 9.48 -9.96
C ALA A 409 22.41 8.50 -10.87
N ARG A 410 22.12 8.91 -12.12
CA ARG A 410 21.44 8.11 -13.16
C ARG A 410 22.39 7.61 -14.25
N GLU A 411 23.70 7.79 -14.08
CA GLU A 411 24.71 7.27 -15.00
C GLU A 411 25.09 5.83 -14.64
N LYS A 412 25.24 4.97 -15.66
CA LYS A 412 25.82 3.63 -15.53
C LYS A 412 26.95 3.45 -16.52
N ARG A 413 28.14 3.09 -16.04
CA ARG A 413 29.30 2.82 -16.87
C ARG A 413 29.47 1.31 -17.06
N GLN A 414 29.57 0.87 -18.31
CA GLN A 414 29.86 -0.52 -18.67
C GLN A 414 31.15 -0.57 -19.48
N SER A 415 32.09 -1.41 -19.06
CA SER A 415 33.27 -1.75 -19.85
C SER A 415 32.99 -3.00 -20.68
N PHE A 416 33.29 -2.93 -21.97
CA PHE A 416 33.18 -4.05 -22.90
C PHE A 416 34.58 -4.58 -23.20
N LEU A 417 34.73 -5.90 -23.18
CA LEU A 417 35.94 -6.60 -23.60
C LEU A 417 35.74 -7.11 -25.03
N PHE A 418 36.63 -6.69 -25.93
CA PHE A 418 36.60 -7.12 -27.32
C PHE A 418 37.19 -8.52 -27.50
N THR A 419 36.60 -9.28 -28.41
CA THR A 419 37.12 -10.58 -28.84
C THR A 419 38.29 -10.40 -29.80
N ALA A 420 39.06 -11.46 -30.06
CA ALA A 420 40.15 -11.43 -31.04
C ALA A 420 39.68 -11.02 -32.46
N GLU A 421 38.42 -11.29 -32.81
CA GLU A 421 37.84 -10.91 -34.10
C GLU A 421 37.75 -9.38 -34.28
N ALA A 422 37.65 -8.60 -33.21
CA ALA A 422 37.59 -7.14 -33.30
C ALA A 422 38.81 -6.53 -34.00
N SER A 423 39.99 -7.15 -33.86
CA SER A 423 41.25 -6.74 -34.49
C SER A 423 41.17 -6.66 -36.02
N LYS A 424 40.40 -7.58 -36.63
CA LYS A 424 40.22 -7.66 -38.09
C LYS A 424 39.40 -6.51 -38.66
N HIS A 425 38.75 -5.74 -37.78
CA HIS A 425 37.95 -4.57 -38.12
C HIS A 425 38.67 -3.26 -37.82
N ASN A 426 39.99 -3.27 -37.59
CA ASN A 426 40.76 -2.05 -37.41
C ASN A 426 40.59 -1.09 -38.60
N GLY A 427 40.36 0.19 -38.30
CA GLY A 427 40.05 1.25 -39.26
C GLY A 427 38.60 1.27 -39.76
N GLN A 428 37.76 0.30 -39.36
CA GLN A 428 36.36 0.19 -39.79
C GLN A 428 35.40 0.74 -38.74
N ASP A 429 34.19 1.07 -39.20
CA ASP A 429 33.08 1.42 -38.33
C ASP A 429 32.45 0.16 -37.72
N VAL A 430 32.22 0.21 -36.42
CA VAL A 430 31.55 -0.82 -35.61
C VAL A 430 30.39 -0.20 -34.84
N TYR A 431 29.45 -1.02 -34.39
CA TYR A 431 28.18 -0.56 -33.89
C TYR A 431 27.94 -1.07 -32.49
N LEU A 432 27.86 -0.15 -31.53
CA LEU A 432 27.28 -0.47 -30.23
C LEU A 432 25.76 -0.59 -30.42
N LYS A 433 25.21 -1.79 -30.25
CA LYS A 433 23.77 -2.04 -30.31
C LYS A 433 23.23 -2.19 -28.89
N LEU A 434 22.14 -1.49 -28.64
CA LEU A 434 21.34 -1.58 -27.42
C LEU A 434 20.07 -2.32 -27.82
N GLU A 435 19.83 -3.46 -27.20
CA GLU A 435 18.74 -4.35 -27.52
C GLU A 435 17.82 -4.53 -26.31
N GLU A 436 16.52 -4.50 -26.56
CA GLU A 436 15.47 -4.71 -25.57
C GLU A 436 14.72 -6.00 -25.88
N GLN A 437 14.41 -6.79 -24.85
CA GLN A 437 13.58 -7.97 -25.02
C GLN A 437 12.15 -7.57 -25.38
N ILE A 438 11.59 -8.20 -26.41
CA ILE A 438 10.18 -8.02 -26.77
C ILE A 438 9.35 -8.75 -25.71
N GLU A 439 8.48 -8.00 -25.03
CA GLU A 439 7.65 -8.49 -23.92
C GLU A 439 6.92 -9.78 -24.28
N GLY A 440 6.99 -10.79 -23.40
CA GLY A 440 6.37 -12.10 -23.60
C GLY A 440 7.10 -13.03 -24.59
N THR A 441 8.28 -12.67 -25.08
CA THR A 441 9.07 -13.49 -26.02
C THR A 441 10.54 -13.61 -25.60
N SER A 442 11.29 -14.54 -26.18
CA SER A 442 12.76 -14.61 -26.06
C SER A 442 13.50 -13.74 -27.09
N GLN A 443 12.77 -13.00 -27.93
CA GLN A 443 13.33 -12.20 -29.01
C GLN A 443 13.73 -10.80 -28.52
N PHE A 444 14.72 -10.21 -29.19
CA PHE A 444 15.22 -8.88 -28.90
C PHE A 444 14.98 -7.96 -30.10
N LYS A 445 14.60 -6.70 -29.82
CA LYS A 445 14.54 -5.63 -30.81
C LYS A 445 15.67 -4.64 -30.56
N ILE A 446 16.17 -4.00 -31.61
CA ILE A 446 17.15 -2.93 -31.47
C ILE A 446 16.44 -1.70 -30.91
N TYR A 447 16.86 -1.26 -29.73
CA TYR A 447 16.44 -0.02 -29.09
C TYR A 447 17.20 1.18 -29.69
N LYS A 448 18.53 1.07 -29.77
CA LYS A 448 19.41 2.13 -30.32
C LYS A 448 20.68 1.51 -30.89
N SER A 449 21.27 2.14 -31.91
CA SER A 449 22.58 1.77 -32.42
C SER A 449 23.45 3.02 -32.59
N ILE A 450 24.69 2.94 -32.12
CA ILE A 450 25.66 4.04 -32.16
C ILE A 450 26.91 3.54 -32.87
N THR A 451 27.40 4.34 -33.81
CA THR A 451 28.63 4.05 -34.56
C THR A 451 29.86 4.49 -33.77
N TYR A 452 30.86 3.62 -33.74
CA TYR A 452 32.20 3.86 -33.25
C TYR A 452 33.22 3.47 -34.32
N ARG A 453 34.42 4.04 -34.26
CA ARG A 453 35.55 3.69 -35.11
C ARG A 453 36.46 2.73 -34.34
N MET A 454 36.71 1.56 -34.89
CA MET A 454 37.68 0.61 -34.33
C MET A 454 39.09 1.04 -34.75
N LEU A 455 39.96 1.33 -33.79
CA LEU A 455 41.34 1.78 -33.97
C LEU A 455 42.29 1.04 -33.00
N ILE A 456 42.10 -0.28 -32.85
CA ILE A 456 42.97 -1.09 -32.00
C ILE A 456 44.29 -1.30 -32.72
N ALA A 457 45.35 -0.68 -32.20
CA ALA A 457 46.72 -0.95 -32.61
C ALA A 457 47.16 -2.28 -31.99
N PHE A 458 47.19 -3.36 -32.77
CA PHE A 458 48.04 -4.49 -32.43
C PHE A 458 49.45 -4.16 -32.90
N SER A 459 50.37 -3.97 -31.96
CA SER A 459 51.79 -4.14 -32.26
C SER A 459 51.99 -5.60 -32.61
N SER A 460 52.23 -5.90 -33.88
CA SER A 460 52.85 -7.14 -34.33
C SER A 460 54.32 -7.14 -33.87
N GLU A 461 54.55 -7.32 -32.58
CA GLU A 461 55.83 -7.82 -32.09
C GLU A 461 55.57 -9.27 -31.67
N PHE A 462 56.36 -10.21 -32.20
CA PHE A 462 56.27 -11.68 -32.09
C PHE A 462 55.78 -12.46 -33.33
N ASP A 463 56.23 -12.08 -34.53
CA ASP A 463 56.30 -13.02 -35.67
C ASP A 463 57.69 -13.06 -36.34
N ASP A 464 58.75 -12.65 -35.64
CA ASP A 464 60.14 -12.92 -36.01
C ASP A 464 60.97 -13.12 -34.73
N PHE A 465 61.13 -14.38 -34.29
CA PHE A 465 62.37 -14.94 -33.74
C PHE A 465 62.24 -16.44 -33.45
#